data_AF-A0A971GZC2-F1
#
_entry.id   AF-A0A971GZC2-F1
#
_cell.length_a   1.000
_cell.length_b   1.000
_cell.length_c   1.000
_cell.angle_alpha   90.00
_cell.angle_beta   90.00
_cell.angle_gamma   90.00
#
_symmetry.space_group_name_H-M   'P 1'
#
loop_
_entity.id
_entity.type
_entity.pdbx_description
1 polymer ?
#
loop_
_entity_poly.entity_id
_entity_poly.type
_entity_poly.pdbx_seq_one_letter_code
_entity_poly.pdbx_strand_id
1 'polypeptide(L)'
;MGDLNIIRGIKNGNQKSLGKLIDKYYNYVFTIVYSIVGKITATEDIEEICADVFVSLWNNADNIDPAYKEIKPYIAAIARNTAKNRLKAIKSIDLPLDEEIIIIDSNEVEKEVLHDELSQILNECVSNLKEPDREIIIRYYFFYEKVKDIADELNINESTVKTKLFRSRNKLKNMIIERGLCHEG
;
A
#
# COMPACT_ATOMS: atom_id res chain seq x y z
N MET A 1 -21.51 -12.49 1.51
CA MET A 1 -20.22 -13.20 1.55
C MET A 1 -19.22 -12.25 2.23
N GLY A 2 -18.52 -12.70 3.27
CA GLY A 2 -17.58 -11.83 4.00
C GLY A 2 -16.29 -11.59 3.21
N ASP A 3 -15.61 -10.48 3.49
CA ASP A 3 -14.36 -10.07 2.80
C ASP A 3 -13.27 -11.13 2.89
N LEU A 4 -13.18 -11.85 4.01
CA LEU A 4 -12.26 -12.97 4.21
C LEU A 4 -12.33 -14.03 3.09
N ASN A 5 -13.54 -14.36 2.62
CA ASN A 5 -13.71 -15.36 1.57
C ASN A 5 -13.31 -14.80 0.20
N ILE A 6 -13.50 -13.49 -0.02
CA ILE A 6 -13.07 -12.80 -1.23
C ILE A 6 -11.54 -12.74 -1.28
N ILE A 7 -10.89 -12.33 -0.17
CA ILE A 7 -9.43 -12.27 -0.03
C ILE A 7 -8.80 -13.63 -0.31
N ARG A 8 -9.29 -14.70 0.35
CA ARG A 8 -8.79 -16.07 0.12
C ARG A 8 -8.94 -16.53 -1.32
N GLY A 9 -10.05 -16.17 -1.96
CA GLY A 9 -10.27 -16.48 -3.36
C GLY A 9 -9.28 -15.76 -4.27
N ILE A 10 -9.08 -14.46 -4.05
CA ILE A 10 -8.17 -13.63 -4.83
C ILE A 10 -6.72 -14.13 -4.71
N LYS A 11 -6.25 -14.45 -3.50
CA LYS A 11 -4.92 -15.07 -3.29
C LYS A 11 -4.70 -16.36 -4.08
N ASN A 12 -5.76 -17.13 -4.30
CA ASN A 12 -5.70 -18.38 -5.07
C ASN A 12 -5.92 -18.15 -6.58
N GLY A 13 -5.82 -16.93 -7.08
CA GLY A 13 -6.04 -16.62 -8.50
C GLY A 13 -7.49 -16.81 -8.95
N ASN A 14 -8.47 -16.76 -8.04
CA ASN A 14 -9.88 -16.95 -8.38
C ASN A 14 -10.52 -15.66 -8.93
N GLN A 15 -10.66 -15.59 -10.26
CA GLN A 15 -11.29 -14.47 -10.96
C GLN A 15 -12.73 -14.18 -10.52
N LYS A 16 -13.52 -15.18 -10.12
CA LYS A 16 -14.88 -14.95 -9.60
C LYS A 16 -14.85 -14.19 -8.26
N SER A 17 -13.78 -14.33 -7.49
CA SER A 17 -13.61 -13.59 -6.24
C SER A 17 -13.20 -12.15 -6.51
N LEU A 18 -12.39 -11.91 -7.54
CA LEU A 18 -12.13 -10.55 -8.04
C LEU A 18 -13.41 -9.86 -8.53
N GLY A 19 -14.23 -10.55 -9.34
CA GLY A 19 -15.51 -10.00 -9.80
C GLY A 19 -16.40 -9.58 -8.62
N LYS A 20 -16.53 -10.42 -7.60
CA LYS A 20 -17.27 -10.09 -6.37
C LYS A 20 -16.69 -8.92 -5.60
N LEU A 21 -15.37 -8.75 -5.63
CA LEU A 21 -14.71 -7.60 -4.99
C LEU A 21 -15.07 -6.32 -5.74
N ILE A 22 -14.98 -6.34 -7.06
CA ILE A 22 -15.34 -5.22 -7.93
C ILE A 22 -16.79 -4.84 -7.69
N ASP A 23 -17.73 -5.79 -7.79
CA ASP A 23 -19.16 -5.55 -7.55
C ASP A 23 -19.42 -4.88 -6.19
N LYS A 24 -18.68 -5.30 -5.16
CA LYS A 24 -18.85 -4.80 -3.79
C LYS A 24 -18.22 -3.42 -3.56
N TYR A 25 -17.06 -3.14 -4.17
CA TYR A 25 -16.25 -1.98 -3.81
C TYR A 25 -16.09 -0.95 -4.94
N TYR A 26 -16.59 -1.19 -6.15
CA TYR A 26 -16.43 -0.28 -7.29
C TYR A 26 -16.90 1.15 -6.97
N ASN A 27 -18.14 1.32 -6.49
CA ASN A 27 -18.67 2.65 -6.15
C ASN A 27 -17.85 3.36 -5.05
N TYR A 28 -17.29 2.59 -4.12
CA TYR A 28 -16.46 3.13 -3.05
C TYR A 28 -15.11 3.62 -3.60
N VAL A 29 -14.44 2.81 -4.44
CA VAL A 29 -13.21 3.17 -5.13
C VAL A 29 -13.44 4.38 -6.04
N PHE A 30 -14.51 4.37 -6.84
CA PHE A 30 -14.88 5.47 -7.72
C PHE A 30 -15.06 6.78 -6.95
N THR A 31 -15.77 6.75 -5.82
CA THR A 31 -15.95 7.93 -4.97
C THR A 31 -14.62 8.50 -4.49
N ILE A 32 -13.68 7.65 -4.07
CA ILE A 32 -12.34 8.08 -3.63
C ILE A 32 -11.59 8.71 -4.79
N VAL A 33 -11.50 8.03 -5.93
CA VAL A 33 -10.76 8.51 -7.11
C VAL A 33 -11.36 9.83 -7.60
N TYR A 34 -12.68 9.89 -7.78
CA TYR A 34 -13.41 11.08 -8.20
C TYR A 34 -13.17 12.28 -7.27
N SER A 35 -13.12 12.05 -5.96
CA SER A 35 -12.84 13.12 -4.99
C SER A 35 -11.46 13.79 -5.16
N ILE A 36 -10.49 13.07 -5.74
CA ILE A 36 -9.11 13.53 -5.90
C ILE A 36 -8.88 14.13 -7.30
N VAL A 37 -9.34 13.46 -8.35
CA VAL A 37 -9.06 13.84 -9.75
C VAL A 37 -10.28 14.27 -10.56
N GLY A 38 -11.50 14.04 -10.06
CA GLY A 38 -12.73 14.17 -10.85
C GLY A 38 -13.09 15.58 -11.34
N LYS A 39 -12.42 16.63 -10.83
CA LYS A 39 -12.59 18.00 -11.33
C LYS A 39 -11.77 18.30 -12.59
N ILE A 40 -10.77 17.49 -12.90
CA ILE A 40 -9.78 17.77 -13.95
C ILE A 40 -9.54 16.58 -14.89
N THR A 41 -10.28 15.50 -14.70
CA THR A 41 -10.09 14.22 -15.39
C THR A 41 -11.44 13.77 -15.94
N ALA A 42 -11.45 13.26 -17.17
CA ALA A 42 -12.67 12.79 -17.82
C ALA A 42 -13.24 11.56 -17.08
N THR A 43 -14.52 11.25 -17.27
CA THR A 43 -15.14 10.14 -16.55
C THR A 43 -14.56 8.80 -17.01
N GLU A 44 -14.27 8.64 -18.31
CA GLU A 44 -13.63 7.43 -18.84
C GLU A 44 -12.25 7.19 -18.21
N ASP A 45 -11.46 8.24 -18.04
CA ASP A 45 -10.14 8.16 -17.39
C ASP A 45 -10.28 7.79 -15.89
N ILE A 46 -11.35 8.23 -15.21
CA ILE A 46 -11.61 7.84 -13.81
C ILE A 46 -11.93 6.34 -13.72
N GLU A 47 -12.67 5.80 -14.68
CA GLU A 47 -12.97 4.37 -14.75
C GLU A 47 -11.69 3.54 -15.00
N GLU A 48 -10.78 4.01 -15.86
CA GLU A 48 -9.45 3.42 -16.04
C GLU A 48 -8.67 3.40 -14.72
N ILE A 49 -8.63 4.53 -14.00
CA ILE A 49 -7.96 4.62 -12.70
C ILE A 49 -8.58 3.66 -11.68
N CYS A 50 -9.91 3.48 -11.70
CA CYS A 50 -10.58 2.51 -10.85
C CYS A 50 -10.16 1.08 -11.23
N ALA A 51 -10.06 0.75 -12.51
CA ALA A 51 -9.59 -0.55 -12.97
C ALA A 51 -8.15 -0.81 -12.50
N ASP A 52 -7.26 0.17 -12.62
CA ASP A 52 -5.87 0.12 -12.13
C ASP A 52 -5.80 -0.23 -10.63
N VAL A 53 -6.74 0.27 -9.83
CA VAL A 53 -6.83 -0.05 -8.38
C VAL A 53 -7.13 -1.53 -8.16
N PHE A 54 -8.08 -2.11 -8.88
CA PHE A 54 -8.43 -3.52 -8.73
C PHE A 54 -7.33 -4.44 -9.28
N VAL A 55 -6.66 -4.05 -10.37
CA VAL A 55 -5.50 -4.76 -10.91
C VAL A 55 -4.33 -4.71 -9.92
N SER A 56 -4.04 -3.55 -9.34
CA SER A 56 -3.00 -3.41 -8.32
C SER A 56 -3.30 -4.26 -7.09
N LEU A 57 -4.56 -4.29 -6.63
CA LEU A 57 -4.97 -5.16 -5.53
C LEU A 57 -4.80 -6.64 -5.88
N TRP A 58 -5.17 -7.05 -7.10
CA TRP A 58 -5.00 -8.43 -7.58
C TRP A 58 -3.53 -8.84 -7.58
N ASN A 59 -2.66 -8.00 -8.14
CA ASN A 59 -1.22 -8.28 -8.22
C ASN A 59 -0.54 -8.31 -6.85
N ASN A 60 -1.08 -7.59 -5.87
CA ASN A 60 -0.55 -7.54 -4.50
C ASN A 60 -1.33 -8.43 -3.51
N ALA A 61 -2.21 -9.28 -4.01
CA ALA A 61 -3.10 -10.07 -3.17
C ALA A 61 -2.37 -10.97 -2.16
N ASP A 62 -1.22 -11.52 -2.55
CA ASP A 62 -0.44 -12.41 -1.71
C ASP A 62 0.09 -11.71 -0.45
N ASN A 63 0.33 -10.40 -0.55
CA ASN A 63 0.79 -9.55 0.55
C ASN A 63 -0.33 -9.15 1.53
N ILE A 64 -1.60 -9.46 1.25
CA ILE A 64 -2.71 -9.14 2.16
C ILE A 64 -2.64 -10.08 3.37
N ASP A 65 -2.37 -9.55 4.57
CA ASP A 65 -2.33 -10.37 5.79
C ASP A 65 -3.64 -11.18 5.96
N PRO A 66 -3.58 -12.52 6.09
CA PRO A 66 -4.74 -13.35 6.40
C PRO A 66 -5.51 -12.94 7.67
N ALA A 67 -4.88 -12.20 8.59
CA ALA A 67 -5.51 -11.64 9.78
C ALA A 67 -6.48 -10.49 9.48
N TYR A 68 -6.42 -9.89 8.28
CA TYR A 68 -7.35 -8.82 7.89
C TYR A 68 -8.76 -9.36 7.70
N LYS A 69 -9.68 -8.85 8.54
CA LYS A 69 -11.11 -9.19 8.47
C LYS A 69 -11.86 -8.37 7.42
N GLU A 70 -11.31 -7.23 7.02
CA GLU A 70 -11.95 -6.26 6.11
C GLU A 70 -10.96 -5.81 5.04
N ILE A 71 -11.40 -5.81 3.78
CA ILE A 71 -10.56 -5.38 2.64
C ILE A 71 -10.71 -3.88 2.35
N LYS A 72 -11.71 -3.24 2.99
CA LYS A 72 -12.10 -1.85 2.76
C LYS A 72 -10.97 -0.84 3.04
N PRO A 73 -10.18 -0.94 4.13
CA PRO A 73 -9.05 -0.03 4.33
C PRO A 73 -7.96 -0.19 3.27
N TYR A 74 -7.66 -1.44 2.91
CA TYR A 74 -6.63 -1.77 1.91
C TYR A 74 -6.98 -1.23 0.53
N ILE A 75 -8.20 -1.48 0.04
CA ILE A 75 -8.61 -0.98 -1.29
C ILE A 75 -8.74 0.55 -1.33
N ALA A 76 -9.08 1.18 -0.20
CA ALA A 76 -9.10 2.64 -0.09
C ALA A 76 -7.70 3.25 -0.23
N ALA A 77 -6.69 2.58 0.33
CA ALA A 77 -5.29 3.02 0.24
C ALA A 77 -4.80 3.00 -1.21
N ILE A 78 -5.01 1.89 -1.91
CA ILE A 78 -4.65 1.74 -3.33
C ILE A 78 -5.37 2.81 -4.15
N ALA A 79 -6.67 3.00 -3.95
CA ALA A 79 -7.46 4.03 -4.65
C ALA A 79 -6.90 5.44 -4.50
N ARG A 80 -6.54 5.85 -3.26
CA ARG A 80 -5.96 7.17 -3.01
C ARG A 80 -4.61 7.35 -3.71
N ASN A 81 -3.77 6.33 -3.72
CA ASN A 81 -2.44 6.39 -4.32
C ASN A 81 -2.51 6.46 -5.84
N THR A 82 -3.28 5.58 -6.48
CA THR A 82 -3.44 5.59 -7.94
C THR A 82 -3.97 6.94 -8.41
N ALA A 83 -4.98 7.50 -7.72
CA ALA A 83 -5.52 8.82 -8.05
C ALA A 83 -4.50 9.96 -7.84
N LYS A 84 -3.74 9.96 -6.74
CA LYS A 84 -2.68 10.97 -6.49
C LYS A 84 -1.55 10.90 -7.51
N ASN A 85 -1.13 9.69 -7.90
CA ASN A 85 -0.08 9.51 -8.90
C ASN A 85 -0.53 10.03 -10.27
N ARG A 86 -1.77 9.77 -10.65
CA ARG A 86 -2.36 10.35 -11.87
C ARG A 86 -2.48 11.87 -11.77
N LEU A 87 -2.88 12.41 -10.62
CA LEU A 87 -2.91 13.86 -10.39
C LEU A 87 -1.53 14.52 -10.59
N LYS A 88 -0.45 13.88 -10.10
CA LYS A 88 0.93 14.35 -10.30
C LYS A 88 1.31 14.36 -11.78
N ALA A 89 1.02 13.26 -12.49
CA ALA A 89 1.30 13.14 -13.92
C ALA A 89 0.56 14.21 -14.75
N ILE A 90 -0.72 14.46 -14.44
CA ILE A 90 -1.55 15.46 -15.14
C ILE A 90 -1.06 16.89 -14.90
N LYS A 91 -0.66 17.21 -13.66
CA LYS A 91 -0.30 18.59 -13.32
C LYS A 91 1.15 18.95 -13.63
N SER A 92 2.04 17.97 -13.88
CA SER A 92 3.49 18.21 -13.98
C SER A 92 4.03 19.04 -12.81
N ILE A 93 3.39 18.93 -11.64
CA ILE A 93 3.78 19.63 -10.41
C ILE A 93 4.47 18.59 -9.53
N ASP A 94 5.74 18.82 -9.23
CA ASP A 94 6.36 18.26 -8.03
C ASP A 94 5.64 18.87 -6.82
N LEU A 95 4.58 18.18 -6.39
CA LEU A 95 4.03 18.42 -5.06
C LEU A 95 5.19 18.17 -4.10
N PRO A 96 5.53 19.12 -3.21
CA PRO A 96 6.60 18.90 -2.24
C PRO A 96 6.32 17.58 -1.53
N LEU A 97 7.30 16.69 -1.58
CA LEU A 97 7.32 15.46 -0.81
C LEU A 97 7.47 15.85 0.66
N ASP A 98 6.39 16.32 1.28
CA ASP A 98 6.15 15.83 2.62
C ASP A 98 5.98 14.33 2.41
N GLU A 99 6.93 13.54 2.93
CA GLU A 99 7.05 12.07 2.78
C GLU A 99 8.06 11.61 1.71
N GLU A 100 9.35 11.57 2.10
CA GLU A 100 10.33 10.66 1.47
C GLU A 100 9.83 9.20 1.59
N ILE A 101 9.22 8.73 0.52
CA ILE A 101 9.03 7.31 0.25
C ILE A 101 10.14 6.95 -0.74
N ILE A 102 11.11 6.15 -0.29
CA ILE A 102 12.11 5.56 -1.16
C ILE A 102 11.37 4.63 -2.12
N ILE A 103 11.26 5.05 -3.37
CA ILE A 103 10.88 4.17 -4.47
C ILE A 103 12.16 3.44 -4.86
N ILE A 104 12.24 2.13 -4.59
CA ILE A 104 13.31 1.31 -5.14
C ILE A 104 12.94 1.08 -6.61
N ASP A 105 13.56 1.87 -7.47
CA ASP A 105 13.46 1.70 -8.92
C ASP A 105 14.11 0.37 -9.30
N SER A 106 13.31 -0.54 -9.85
CA SER A 106 13.72 -1.91 -10.08
C SER A 106 13.66 -2.26 -11.57
N ASN A 107 14.70 -1.85 -12.30
CA ASN A 107 14.95 -2.24 -13.70
C ASN A 107 14.97 -3.76 -13.94
N GLU A 108 14.62 -4.11 -15.17
CA GLU A 108 14.02 -5.33 -15.70
C GLU A 108 14.85 -6.64 -15.72
N VAL A 109 14.09 -7.75 -15.65
CA VAL A 109 14.33 -9.10 -16.22
C VAL A 109 15.22 -10.10 -15.45
N GLU A 110 16.12 -9.70 -14.54
CA GLU A 110 16.83 -10.66 -13.64
C GLU A 110 16.20 -10.82 -12.24
N LYS A 111 15.03 -10.20 -12.01
CA LYS A 111 14.55 -9.89 -10.66
C LYS A 111 13.62 -10.87 -9.97
N GLU A 112 12.91 -11.78 -10.64
CA GLU A 112 11.82 -12.53 -9.98
C GLU A 112 12.29 -13.32 -8.75
N VAL A 113 13.44 -14.01 -8.81
CA VAL A 113 13.98 -14.78 -7.67
C VAL A 113 14.54 -13.86 -6.56
N LEU A 114 15.25 -12.80 -6.94
CA LEU A 114 15.81 -11.81 -6.00
C LEU A 114 14.70 -11.01 -5.29
N HIS A 115 13.58 -10.75 -5.98
CA HIS A 115 12.47 -9.98 -5.47
C HIS A 115 11.66 -10.78 -4.44
N ASP A 116 11.52 -12.10 -4.62
CA ASP A 116 10.88 -12.97 -3.64
C ASP A 116 11.70 -13.09 -2.36
N GLU A 117 13.02 -13.27 -2.47
CA GLU A 117 13.93 -13.32 -1.32
C GLU A 117 13.97 -11.99 -0.55
N LEU A 118 14.06 -10.87 -1.27
CA LEU A 118 13.98 -9.52 -0.68
C LEU A 118 12.63 -9.27 -0.01
N SER A 119 11.53 -9.69 -0.64
CA SER A 119 10.18 -9.54 -0.10
C SER A 119 9.99 -10.40 1.15
N GLN A 120 10.51 -11.63 1.15
CA GLN A 120 10.48 -12.52 2.31
C GLN A 120 11.29 -11.94 3.47
N ILE A 121 12.50 -11.43 3.20
CA ILE A 121 13.35 -10.81 4.22
C ILE A 121 12.71 -9.54 4.77
N LEU A 122 12.12 -8.71 3.92
CA LEU A 122 11.40 -7.51 4.36
C LEU A 122 10.21 -7.88 5.25
N ASN A 123 9.41 -8.87 4.84
CA ASN A 123 8.28 -9.37 5.62
C ASN A 123 8.71 -9.91 6.99
N GLU A 124 9.82 -10.65 7.06
CA GLU A 124 10.40 -11.11 8.33
C GLU A 124 10.88 -9.94 9.20
N CYS A 125 11.55 -8.95 8.61
CA CYS A 125 12.03 -7.77 9.32
C CYS A 125 10.87 -6.95 9.90
N VAL A 126 9.80 -6.75 9.12
CA VAL A 126 8.57 -6.07 9.57
C VAL A 126 7.86 -6.89 10.66
N SER A 127 7.79 -8.21 10.51
CA SER A 127 7.19 -9.11 11.51
C SER A 127 7.90 -9.05 12.86
N ASN A 128 9.21 -8.80 12.86
CA ASN A 128 10.04 -8.64 14.06
C ASN A 128 9.92 -7.27 14.76
N LEU A 129 9.14 -6.33 14.19
CA LEU A 129 8.76 -5.12 14.91
C LEU A 129 7.74 -5.45 16.00
N LYS A 130 7.90 -4.81 17.17
CA LYS A 130 6.95 -4.92 18.29
C LYS A 130 5.80 -3.95 18.09
N GLU A 131 4.63 -4.26 18.64
CA GLU A 131 3.54 -3.28 18.65
C GLU A 131 3.86 -2.11 19.60
N PRO A 132 3.42 -0.88 19.27
CA PRO A 132 2.62 -0.47 18.10
C PRO A 132 3.46 -0.12 16.85
N ASP A 133 4.78 -0.33 16.89
CA ASP A 133 5.68 0.12 15.82
C ASP A 133 5.45 -0.63 14.50
N ARG A 134 5.11 -1.93 14.60
CA ARG A 134 4.72 -2.74 13.44
C ARG A 134 3.43 -2.22 12.82
N GLU A 135 2.38 -2.05 13.62
CA GLU A 135 1.10 -1.52 13.13
C GLU A 135 1.27 -0.13 12.49
N ILE A 136 2.10 0.75 13.06
CA ILE A 136 2.39 2.06 12.47
C ILE A 136 3.10 1.94 11.12
N ILE A 137 4.10 1.06 10.99
CA ILE A 137 4.77 0.82 9.71
C ILE A 137 3.80 0.27 8.66
N ILE A 138 2.94 -0.67 9.05
CA ILE A 138 1.92 -1.24 8.17
C ILE A 138 0.92 -0.18 7.74
N ARG A 139 0.33 0.55 8.69
CA ARG A 139 -0.65 1.61 8.40
C ARG A 139 -0.08 2.71 7.52
N TYR A 140 1.16 3.10 7.76
CA TYR A 140 1.78 4.17 7.01
C TYR A 140 2.29 3.75 5.63
N TYR A 141 3.00 2.61 5.52
CA TYR A 141 3.62 2.20 4.25
C TYR A 141 2.75 1.28 3.40
N PHE A 142 1.85 0.50 4.01
CA PHE A 142 0.98 -0.43 3.28
C PHE A 142 -0.45 0.13 3.14
N PHE A 143 -0.99 0.79 4.16
CA PHE A 143 -2.31 1.43 4.08
C PHE A 143 -2.27 2.92 3.75
N TYR A 144 -1.07 3.51 3.67
CA TYR A 144 -0.87 4.92 3.31
C TYR A 144 -1.81 5.85 4.08
N GLU A 145 -2.06 5.51 5.35
CA GLU A 145 -2.81 6.32 6.29
C GLU A 145 -1.97 7.55 6.65
N LYS A 146 -2.62 8.71 6.77
CA LYS A 146 -1.91 9.90 7.21
C LYS A 146 -1.48 9.72 8.66
N VAL A 147 -0.35 10.32 9.03
CA VAL A 147 0.13 10.35 10.42
C VAL A 147 -0.98 10.72 11.42
N LYS A 148 -1.84 11.68 11.04
CA LYS A 148 -3.01 12.08 11.84
C LYS A 148 -4.01 10.93 12.03
N ASP A 149 -4.39 10.24 10.97
CA ASP A 149 -5.37 9.15 11.04
C ASP A 149 -4.82 7.98 11.88
N ILE A 150 -3.52 7.68 11.74
CA ILE A 150 -2.81 6.68 12.55
C ILE A 150 -2.76 7.11 14.03
N ALA A 151 -2.51 8.40 14.28
CA ALA A 151 -2.46 8.96 15.63
C ALA A 151 -3.82 8.85 16.33
N ASP A 152 -4.89 9.23 15.63
CA ASP A 152 -6.27 9.16 16.12
C ASP A 152 -6.67 7.70 16.42
N GLU A 153 -6.39 6.78 15.50
CA GLU A 153 -6.71 5.35 15.63
C GLU A 153 -5.95 4.66 16.79
N LEU A 154 -4.66 4.98 16.95
CA LEU A 154 -3.82 4.40 18.00
C LEU A 154 -3.88 5.15 19.33
N ASN A 155 -4.69 6.21 19.40
CA ASN A 155 -4.82 7.09 20.56
C ASN A 155 -3.46 7.61 21.09
N ILE A 156 -2.60 8.04 20.16
CA ILE A 156 -1.29 8.65 20.42
C ILE A 156 -1.17 9.94 19.63
N ASN A 157 -0.21 10.81 19.95
CA ASN A 157 -0.03 12.06 19.19
C ASN A 157 0.75 11.83 17.88
N GLU A 158 0.52 12.71 16.89
CA GLU A 158 1.20 12.68 15.59
C GLU A 158 2.73 12.68 15.70
N SER A 159 3.29 13.43 16.65
CA SER A 159 4.73 13.46 16.90
C SER A 159 5.30 12.10 17.32
N THR A 160 4.51 11.31 18.05
CA THR A 160 4.85 9.95 18.49
C THR A 160 4.81 9.00 17.30
N VAL A 161 3.80 9.11 16.43
CA VAL A 161 3.74 8.34 15.17
C VAL A 161 4.95 8.64 14.29
N LYS A 162 5.30 9.92 14.06
CA LYS A 162 6.49 10.32 13.30
C LYS A 162 7.79 9.76 13.89
N THR A 163 7.94 9.85 15.23
CA THR A 163 9.11 9.32 15.94
C THR A 163 9.22 7.80 15.80
N LYS A 164 8.10 7.08 15.93
CA LYS A 164 8.05 5.63 15.78
C LYS A 164 8.32 5.20 14.34
N LEU A 165 7.80 5.90 13.34
CA LEU A 165 8.10 5.67 11.92
C LEU A 165 9.60 5.82 11.63
N PHE A 166 10.23 6.87 12.16
CA PHE A 166 11.66 7.10 11.99
C PHE A 166 12.49 5.97 12.62
N ARG A 167 12.23 5.63 13.89
CA ARG A 167 12.96 4.56 14.59
C ARG A 167 12.78 3.19 13.94
N SER A 168 11.57 2.88 13.51
CA SER A 168 11.24 1.61 12.87
C SER A 168 11.92 1.47 11.51
N ARG A 169 11.95 2.54 10.70
CA ARG A 169 12.73 2.57 9.45
C ARG A 169 14.20 2.27 9.66
N ASN A 170 14.83 2.95 10.63
CA ASN A 170 16.25 2.72 10.91
C ASN A 170 16.51 1.28 11.37
N LYS A 171 15.60 0.74 12.19
CA LYS A 171 15.69 -0.66 12.62
C LYS A 171 15.57 -1.62 11.43
N LEU A 172 14.59 -1.42 10.55
CA LEU A 172 14.41 -2.22 9.34
C LEU A 172 15.63 -2.14 8.42
N LYS A 173 16.17 -0.93 8.20
CA LYS A 173 17.39 -0.72 7.40
C LYS A 173 18.56 -1.54 7.96
N ASN A 174 18.80 -1.48 9.27
CA ASN A 174 19.89 -2.23 9.90
C ASN A 174 19.68 -3.75 9.76
N MET A 175 18.46 -4.24 9.95
CA MET A 175 18.16 -5.67 9.82
C MET A 175 18.35 -6.18 8.38
N ILE A 176 18.09 -5.35 7.37
CA ILE A 176 18.31 -5.68 5.96
C ILE A 176 19.81 -5.68 5.63
N ILE A 177 20.57 -4.70 6.15
CA ILE A 177 22.04 -4.62 5.98
C ILE A 177 22.73 -5.82 6.64
N GLU A 178 22.37 -6.17 7.88
CA GLU A 178 22.92 -7.33 8.60
C GLU A 178 22.70 -8.67 7.88
N ARG A 179 21.67 -8.74 7.02
CA ARG A 179 21.36 -9.91 6.19
C ARG A 179 22.07 -9.92 4.83
N GLY A 180 22.94 -8.94 4.56
CA GLY A 180 23.85 -8.95 3.40
C GLY A 180 23.29 -8.41 2.08
N LEU A 181 22.15 -7.70 2.10
CA LEU A 181 21.43 -7.29 0.88
C LEU A 181 21.69 -5.84 0.42
N CYS A 182 22.57 -5.10 1.11
CA CYS A 182 23.02 -3.79 0.67
C CYS A 182 24.54 -3.74 0.78
N HIS A 183 25.24 -3.99 -0.34
CA HIS A 183 26.62 -3.55 -0.48
C HIS A 183 26.59 -2.02 -0.65
N GLU A 184 27.04 -1.29 0.36
CA GLU A 184 27.37 0.13 0.20
C GLU A 184 28.50 0.24 -0.82
N GLY A 185 28.23 0.89 -1.95
CA GLY A 185 29.23 1.39 -2.87
C GLY A 185 29.69 2.78 -2.47
#